data_AF-A0A3D2JLX8-F1
#
_entry.id   AF-A0A3D2JLX8-F1
#
_cell.length_a   1.000
_cell.length_b   1.000
_cell.length_c   1.000
_cell.angle_alpha   90.00
_cell.angle_beta   90.00
_cell.angle_gamma   90.00
#
_symmetry.space_group_name_H-M   'P 1'
#
loop_
_entity.id
_entity.type
_entity.pdbx_description
1 polymer ?
#
loop_
_entity_poly.entity_id
_entity_poly.type
_entity_poly.pdbx_seq_one_letter_code
_entity_poly.pdbx_strand_id
1 'polypeptide(L)'
;PPFTTSTLQQQAARSHRYSAQRTMRIAQDLYEGIELGSAEPVGLITYMRTDSVNLAQNALDEAQAFIKGAYGDDYTTGPRHYRTRSKSAQEAHEAVRPTSIDNTPERVAPYLSQEQLRLYTMIWKRTVASQMSDAIVDNTGVDITATASNGSEYTVRSSGRVIKFDGYRKLYIETKDEDAEDEDSNQLPPLNGGDDLKKKTVNADQKFTQPPPRYTEANLIRFLEEQGIGRPSTYASIVGTIERRQYVDRVKTRFKPTPMGITVSDFLTTYFANSMDTGFTSDMEAKLDSVAEGEQDWVEMLKEFFGPFDQAVSETASKAERVDRKSLLQISDEKCDGGDPLVFRTGRYGKFLSCGRFPECRVSISERPGERASGEVKENWEIAWKAAMEKCAILHPEAAAAAAAEAEAKRSARRKPTKKKAAKKSKAKT
;
A
#
# COMPACT_ATOMS: atom_id res chain seq x y z
N PRO A 1 1.96 -1.63 21.21
CA PRO A 1 3.04 -2.64 21.24
C PRO A 1 4.28 -2.14 20.45
N PRO A 2 5.48 -2.62 20.78
CA PRO A 2 6.69 -2.49 19.96
C PRO A 2 6.50 -3.08 18.55
N PHE A 3 7.47 -2.84 17.66
CA PHE A 3 7.38 -3.33 16.29
C PHE A 3 7.71 -4.81 16.16
N THR A 4 6.87 -5.53 15.42
CA THR A 4 7.20 -6.74 14.68
C THR A 4 7.69 -6.36 13.28
N THR A 5 8.18 -7.32 12.50
CA THR A 5 8.53 -7.08 11.08
C THR A 5 7.35 -6.59 10.26
N SER A 6 6.18 -7.21 10.41
CA SER A 6 4.97 -6.82 9.69
C SER A 6 4.57 -5.39 10.01
N THR A 7 4.43 -5.07 11.31
CA THR A 7 4.00 -3.73 11.75
C THR A 7 5.02 -2.64 11.41
N LEU A 8 6.32 -2.95 11.41
CA LEU A 8 7.38 -2.06 10.92
C LEU A 8 7.22 -1.75 9.43
N GLN A 9 7.04 -2.79 8.59
CA GLN A 9 6.86 -2.63 7.15
C GLN A 9 5.61 -1.82 6.82
N GLN A 10 4.49 -2.09 7.52
CA GLN A 10 3.25 -1.35 7.38
C GLN A 10 3.44 0.14 7.70
N GLN A 11 4.02 0.47 8.85
CA GLN A 11 4.20 1.86 9.27
C GLN A 11 5.25 2.61 8.43
N ALA A 12 6.30 1.92 7.95
CA ALA A 12 7.26 2.50 7.01
C ALA A 12 6.62 2.83 5.64
N ALA A 13 5.74 1.95 5.14
CA ALA A 13 4.99 2.19 3.92
C ALA A 13 4.02 3.36 4.05
N ARG A 14 3.31 3.49 5.19
CA ARG A 14 2.38 4.59 5.46
C ARG A 14 3.09 5.92 5.67
N SER A 15 4.07 5.96 6.57
CA SER A 15 4.71 7.21 7.02
C SER A 15 5.80 7.72 6.08
N HIS A 16 6.50 6.82 5.40
CA HIS A 16 7.70 7.16 4.62
C HIS A 16 7.62 6.72 3.16
N ARG A 17 6.53 6.05 2.75
CA ARG A 17 6.35 5.48 1.40
C ARG A 17 7.49 4.53 1.01
N TYR A 18 8.11 3.86 1.99
CA TYR A 18 9.12 2.85 1.74
C TYR A 18 8.45 1.53 1.37
N SER A 19 8.93 0.85 0.33
CA SER A 19 8.55 -0.53 0.08
C SER A 19 9.10 -1.43 1.18
N ALA A 20 8.48 -2.58 1.41
CA ALA A 20 8.91 -3.58 2.37
C ALA A 20 10.37 -3.99 2.13
N GLN A 21 10.78 -4.20 0.87
CA GLN A 21 12.17 -4.50 0.53
C GLN A 21 13.13 -3.38 0.95
N ARG A 22 12.75 -2.12 0.73
CA ARG A 22 13.56 -0.97 1.13
C ARG A 22 13.62 -0.82 2.63
N THR A 23 12.50 -1.00 3.33
CA THR A 23 12.43 -1.02 4.80
C THR A 23 13.36 -2.09 5.37
N MET A 24 13.31 -3.32 4.84
CA MET A 24 14.16 -4.42 5.33
C MET A 24 15.65 -4.19 5.06
N ARG A 25 16.01 -3.60 3.91
CA ARG A 25 17.40 -3.21 3.64
C ARG A 25 17.91 -2.17 4.64
N ILE A 26 17.15 -1.10 4.87
CA ILE A 26 17.54 -0.06 5.84
C ILE A 26 17.63 -0.65 7.27
N ALA A 27 16.68 -1.52 7.64
CA ALA A 27 16.70 -2.20 8.94
C ALA A 27 17.90 -3.14 9.07
N GLN A 28 18.31 -3.82 8.00
CA GLN A 28 19.54 -4.63 7.98
C GLN A 28 20.76 -3.76 8.29
N ASP A 29 20.90 -2.60 7.62
CA ASP A 29 22.02 -1.67 7.87
C ASP A 29 22.05 -1.22 9.34
N LEU A 30 20.88 -0.89 9.91
CA LEU A 30 20.76 -0.48 11.32
C LEU A 30 21.08 -1.62 12.30
N TYR A 31 20.87 -2.87 11.91
CA TYR A 31 21.16 -4.05 12.72
C TYR A 31 22.64 -4.46 12.66
N GLU A 32 23.23 -4.52 11.47
CA GLU A 32 24.61 -4.95 11.24
C GLU A 32 25.64 -3.96 11.81
N GLY A 33 25.30 -2.66 11.81
CA GLY A 33 26.04 -1.66 12.55
C GLY A 33 26.27 -0.37 11.79
N ILE A 34 26.35 0.73 12.54
CA ILE A 34 26.67 2.07 12.04
C ILE A 34 27.90 2.59 12.81
N GLU A 35 28.81 3.24 12.10
CA GLU A 35 29.96 3.93 12.71
C GLU A 35 29.49 5.22 13.38
N LEU A 36 29.44 5.22 14.72
CA LEU A 36 29.01 6.38 15.53
C LEU A 36 30.18 7.28 15.96
N GLY A 37 31.27 7.29 15.18
CA GLY A 37 32.52 7.98 15.52
C GLY A 37 33.45 7.21 16.48
N SER A 38 33.04 6.03 16.96
CA SER A 38 33.91 5.02 17.60
C SER A 38 34.64 4.17 16.56
N ALA A 39 35.70 3.46 16.98
CA ALA A 39 36.46 2.57 16.10
C ALA A 39 35.67 1.32 15.65
N GLU A 40 34.64 0.91 16.39
CA GLU A 40 33.80 -0.25 16.04
C GLU A 40 32.37 0.19 15.70
N PRO A 41 31.76 -0.38 14.63
CA PRO A 41 30.35 -0.20 14.30
C PRO A 41 29.43 -0.73 15.41
N VAL A 42 28.33 -0.03 15.65
CA VAL A 42 27.34 -0.40 16.67
C VAL A 42 25.99 -0.69 16.01
N GLY A 43 25.43 -1.87 16.29
CA GLY A 43 24.05 -2.20 15.94
C GLY A 43 23.07 -1.29 16.69
N LEU A 44 22.28 -0.51 15.96
CA LEU A 44 21.33 0.45 16.53
C LEU A 44 19.97 -0.16 16.86
N ILE A 45 19.61 -1.26 16.21
CA ILE A 45 18.34 -1.97 16.46
C ILE A 45 18.57 -3.47 16.69
N THR A 46 17.61 -4.11 17.34
CA THR A 46 17.52 -5.58 17.43
C THR A 46 17.18 -6.21 16.06
N TYR A 47 17.26 -7.53 15.98
CA TYR A 47 17.03 -8.26 14.74
C TYR A 47 15.63 -7.97 14.15
N MET A 48 15.60 -7.53 12.89
CA MET A 48 14.41 -6.97 12.24
C MET A 48 13.44 -8.01 11.65
N ARG A 49 13.78 -9.31 11.70
CA ARG A 49 12.91 -10.42 11.26
C ARG A 49 12.37 -11.17 12.48
N THR A 50 11.30 -10.65 13.03
CA THR A 50 10.68 -11.09 14.27
C THR A 50 9.17 -10.90 14.18
N ASP A 51 8.42 -11.88 14.70
CA ASP A 51 6.99 -11.79 14.96
C ASP A 51 6.70 -11.44 16.42
N SER A 52 7.75 -11.31 17.25
CA SER A 52 7.65 -11.02 18.67
C SER A 52 7.43 -9.54 18.95
N VAL A 53 6.60 -9.26 19.96
CA VAL A 53 6.42 -7.93 20.56
C VAL A 53 7.09 -7.82 21.93
N ASN A 54 7.83 -8.85 22.34
CA ASN A 54 8.49 -8.92 23.64
C ASN A 54 9.65 -7.93 23.73
N LEU A 55 9.92 -7.42 24.94
CA LEU A 55 11.08 -6.61 25.26
C LEU A 55 11.81 -7.27 26.43
N ALA A 56 13.14 -7.34 26.36
CA ALA A 56 13.98 -7.82 27.44
C ALA A 56 13.88 -6.89 28.66
N GLN A 57 14.13 -7.45 29.85
CA GLN A 57 13.96 -6.72 31.11
C GLN A 57 14.80 -5.43 31.17
N ASN A 58 16.05 -5.48 30.68
CA ASN A 58 16.90 -4.29 30.62
C ASN A 58 16.32 -3.19 29.72
N ALA A 59 15.72 -3.54 28.59
CA ALA A 59 15.07 -2.57 27.70
C ALA A 59 13.82 -1.95 28.32
N LEU A 60 13.07 -2.73 29.10
CA LEU A 60 11.94 -2.22 29.89
C LEU A 60 12.43 -1.21 30.93
N ASP A 61 13.46 -1.57 31.70
CA ASP A 61 14.02 -0.71 32.75
C ASP A 61 14.59 0.60 32.18
N GLU A 62 15.34 0.52 31.07
CA GLU A 62 15.85 1.69 30.34
C GLU A 62 14.72 2.61 29.85
N ALA A 63 13.68 2.05 29.22
CA ALA A 63 12.55 2.83 28.74
C ALA A 63 11.82 3.52 29.90
N GLN A 64 11.64 2.84 31.03
CA GLN A 64 11.01 3.39 32.22
C GLN A 64 11.81 4.56 32.82
N ALA A 65 13.12 4.39 32.95
CA ALA A 65 14.01 5.45 33.43
C ALA A 65 13.99 6.67 32.49
N PHE A 66 14.08 6.43 31.19
CA PHE A 66 14.02 7.48 30.17
C PHE A 66 12.69 8.24 30.22
N ILE A 67 11.56 7.53 30.29
CA ILE A 67 10.23 8.17 30.31
C ILE A 67 10.06 9.06 31.54
N LYS A 68 10.44 8.58 32.73
CA LYS A 68 10.39 9.38 33.96
C LYS A 68 11.25 10.64 33.85
N GLY A 69 12.47 10.50 33.36
CA GLY A 69 13.40 11.62 33.22
C GLY A 69 12.98 12.65 32.16
N ALA A 70 12.45 12.19 31.02
CA ALA A 70 12.15 13.07 29.88
C ALA A 70 10.70 13.60 29.85
N TYR A 71 9.73 12.86 30.38
CA TYR A 71 8.30 13.20 30.30
C TYR A 71 7.64 13.40 31.67
N GLY A 72 8.22 12.87 32.75
CA GLY A 72 7.69 12.94 34.11
C GLY A 72 6.91 11.69 34.54
N ASP A 73 6.61 11.60 35.83
CA ASP A 73 6.05 10.39 36.45
C ASP A 73 4.66 10.01 35.91
N ASP A 74 3.83 10.99 35.53
CA ASP A 74 2.48 10.73 34.99
C ASP A 74 2.50 9.95 33.65
N TYR A 75 3.62 10.00 32.92
CA TYR A 75 3.78 9.34 31.63
C TYR A 75 4.23 7.89 31.72
N THR A 76 4.40 7.35 32.93
CA THR A 76 4.56 5.91 33.09
C THR A 76 3.86 5.33 34.32
N THR A 77 3.25 4.16 34.15
CA THR A 77 2.66 3.35 35.22
C THR A 77 3.50 2.12 35.58
N GLY A 78 4.73 2.03 35.07
CA GLY A 78 5.59 0.84 35.18
C GLY A 78 5.69 0.04 33.86
N PRO A 79 6.52 -1.03 33.84
CA PRO A 79 6.80 -1.78 32.62
C PRO A 79 5.54 -2.46 32.06
N ARG A 80 5.35 -2.34 30.74
CA ARG A 80 4.22 -2.91 30.01
C ARG A 80 4.71 -4.09 29.17
N HIS A 81 4.21 -5.28 29.48
CA HIS A 81 4.49 -6.50 28.73
C HIS A 81 3.44 -6.74 27.66
N TYR A 82 3.88 -7.02 26.43
CA TYR A 82 3.01 -7.34 25.32
C TYR A 82 3.14 -8.81 24.96
N ARG A 83 2.01 -9.47 24.71
CA ARG A 83 1.98 -10.89 24.36
C ARG A 83 1.92 -11.07 22.85
N THR A 84 2.83 -11.88 22.32
CA THR A 84 2.84 -12.30 20.91
C THR A 84 1.63 -13.20 20.61
N ARG A 85 1.03 -13.02 19.43
CA ARG A 85 -0.19 -13.76 19.03
C ARG A 85 0.09 -15.05 18.26
N SER A 86 1.24 -15.18 17.60
CA SER A 86 1.63 -16.40 16.87
C SER A 86 1.94 -17.53 17.84
N LYS A 87 1.46 -18.74 17.52
CA LYS A 87 1.73 -19.97 18.28
C LYS A 87 3.17 -20.47 18.10
N SER A 88 3.77 -20.19 16.94
CA SER A 88 5.15 -20.57 16.56
C SER A 88 6.18 -19.47 16.79
N ALA A 89 5.80 -18.36 17.46
CA ALA A 89 6.77 -17.37 17.88
C ALA A 89 7.74 -18.04 18.83
N GLN A 90 8.97 -18.29 18.38
CA GLN A 90 10.05 -18.67 19.28
C GLN A 90 10.18 -17.53 20.30
N GLU A 91 9.76 -17.78 21.54
CA GLU A 91 9.73 -16.80 22.64
C GLU A 91 11.11 -16.16 22.94
N ALA A 92 12.17 -16.70 22.33
CA ALA A 92 13.53 -16.18 22.38
C ALA A 92 13.79 -14.94 21.51
N HIS A 93 12.89 -14.57 20.59
CA HIS A 93 13.06 -13.35 19.77
C HIS A 93 12.48 -12.12 20.45
N GLU A 94 13.19 -11.03 20.30
CA GLU A 94 12.76 -9.71 20.77
C GLU A 94 12.02 -8.95 19.67
N ALA A 95 11.22 -7.97 20.06
CA ALA A 95 10.67 -6.98 19.13
C ALA A 95 11.77 -6.19 18.43
N VAL A 96 11.44 -5.57 17.30
CA VAL A 96 12.30 -4.57 16.66
C VAL A 96 12.29 -3.29 17.49
N ARG A 97 13.39 -3.01 18.17
CA ARG A 97 13.59 -1.88 19.08
C ARG A 97 15.02 -1.34 19.00
N PRO A 98 15.30 -0.14 19.51
CA PRO A 98 16.68 0.32 19.70
C PRO A 98 17.44 -0.63 20.61
N THR A 99 18.73 -0.85 20.34
CA THR A 99 19.62 -1.61 21.24
C THR A 99 19.81 -0.91 22.58
N SER A 100 19.79 0.42 22.59
CA SER A 100 19.75 1.28 23.79
C SER A 100 18.81 2.46 23.56
N ILE A 101 18.01 2.80 24.57
CA ILE A 101 17.08 3.95 24.52
C ILE A 101 17.82 5.30 24.53
N ASP A 102 19.03 5.34 25.10
CA ASP A 102 19.86 6.56 25.18
C ASP A 102 20.40 7.01 23.82
N ASN A 103 20.38 6.13 22.82
CA ASN A 103 20.64 6.48 21.42
C ASN A 103 19.43 7.23 20.84
N THR A 104 19.12 8.42 21.36
CA THR A 104 17.99 9.19 20.85
C THR A 104 18.16 9.51 19.36
N PRO A 105 17.07 9.70 18.60
CA PRO A 105 17.14 10.06 17.19
C PRO A 105 18.05 11.27 16.92
N GLU A 106 18.04 12.27 17.82
CA GLU A 106 18.87 13.47 17.74
C GLU A 106 20.36 13.14 17.90
N ARG A 107 20.70 12.20 18.80
CA ARG A 107 22.08 11.79 19.06
C ARG A 107 22.68 11.02 17.89
N VAL A 108 21.91 10.15 17.24
CA VAL A 108 22.40 9.32 16.13
C VAL A 108 22.28 10.01 14.77
N ALA A 109 21.50 11.09 14.66
CA ALA A 109 21.25 11.80 13.40
C ALA A 109 22.50 12.16 12.58
N PRO A 110 23.63 12.61 13.16
CA PRO A 110 24.83 12.95 12.39
C PRO A 110 25.46 11.77 11.65
N TYR A 111 25.20 10.54 12.09
CA TYR A 111 25.83 9.31 11.58
C TYR A 111 24.93 8.55 10.59
N LEU A 112 23.67 8.96 10.46
CA LEU A 112 22.67 8.26 9.66
C LEU A 112 22.33 9.01 8.38
N SER A 113 22.18 8.27 7.29
CA SER A 113 21.49 8.81 6.12
C SER A 113 20.06 9.22 6.49
N GLN A 114 19.48 10.13 5.70
CA GLN A 114 18.10 10.59 5.92
C GLN A 114 17.08 9.45 5.98
N GLU A 115 17.32 8.36 5.24
CA GLU A 115 16.42 7.21 5.20
C GLU A 115 16.53 6.32 6.43
N GLN A 116 17.77 6.05 6.86
CA GLN A 116 18.08 5.35 8.11
C GLN A 116 17.54 6.12 9.32
N LEU A 117 17.78 7.43 9.39
CA LEU A 117 17.31 8.26 10.50
C LEU A 117 15.78 8.23 10.62
N ARG A 118 15.05 8.31 9.51
CA ARG A 118 13.58 8.22 9.51
C ARG A 118 13.09 6.88 10.06
N LEU A 119 13.65 5.78 9.57
CA LEU A 119 13.25 4.44 10.04
C LEU A 119 13.62 4.23 11.51
N TYR A 120 14.84 4.61 11.90
CA TYR A 120 15.30 4.54 13.28
C TYR A 120 14.43 5.37 14.23
N THR A 121 14.12 6.62 13.86
CA THR A 121 13.24 7.51 14.64
C THR A 121 11.88 6.86 14.88
N MET A 122 11.30 6.25 13.85
CA MET A 122 10.02 5.55 13.97
C MET A 122 10.11 4.37 14.93
N ILE A 123 11.15 3.54 14.80
CA ILE A 123 11.42 2.41 15.71
C ILE A 123 11.56 2.88 17.15
N TRP A 124 12.43 3.86 17.39
CA TRP A 124 12.69 4.44 18.71
C TRP A 124 11.42 5.00 19.36
N LYS A 125 10.67 5.84 18.63
CA LYS A 125 9.43 6.43 19.15
C LYS A 125 8.39 5.37 19.47
N ARG A 126 8.26 4.33 18.63
CA ARG A 126 7.31 3.25 18.86
C ARG A 126 7.66 2.42 20.10
N THR A 127 8.94 2.12 20.31
CA THR A 127 9.42 1.40 21.50
C THR A 127 9.11 2.20 22.77
N VAL A 128 9.51 3.48 22.83
CA VAL A 128 9.28 4.32 24.01
C VAL A 128 7.78 4.52 24.25
N ALA A 129 7.01 4.87 23.22
CA ALA A 129 5.56 5.05 23.34
C ALA A 129 4.84 3.77 23.80
N SER A 130 5.37 2.58 23.48
CA SER A 130 4.78 1.33 23.97
C SER A 130 4.87 1.16 25.49
N GLN A 131 5.77 1.87 26.15
CA GLN A 131 5.99 1.83 27.59
C GLN A 131 5.41 3.05 28.31
N MET A 132 4.82 4.00 27.58
CA MET A 132 4.16 5.17 28.16
C MET A 132 2.73 4.84 28.62
N SER A 133 2.23 5.67 29.54
CA SER A 133 0.84 5.66 30.02
C SER A 133 -0.18 5.81 28.88
N ASP A 134 -1.38 5.28 29.10
CA ASP A 134 -2.48 5.41 28.14
C ASP A 134 -2.95 6.86 27.99
N ALA A 135 -3.41 7.21 26.80
CA ALA A 135 -4.11 8.48 26.59
C ALA A 135 -5.51 8.41 27.22
N ILE A 136 -5.92 9.47 27.92
CA ILE A 136 -7.26 9.60 28.49
C ILE A 136 -8.06 10.54 27.59
N VAL A 137 -9.19 10.06 27.09
CA VAL A 137 -10.05 10.79 26.14
C VAL A 137 -11.49 10.76 26.62
N ASP A 138 -12.12 11.92 26.70
CA ASP A 138 -13.57 12.03 26.88
C ASP A 138 -14.25 11.94 25.52
N ASN A 139 -15.17 10.99 25.38
CA ASN A 139 -16.04 10.88 24.21
C ASN A 139 -17.44 11.37 24.58
N THR A 140 -17.94 12.37 23.85
CA THR A 140 -19.27 12.95 24.05
C THR A 140 -20.15 12.63 22.85
N GLY A 141 -21.27 11.97 23.08
CA GLY A 141 -22.34 11.81 22.10
C GLY A 141 -23.52 12.71 22.48
N VAL A 142 -24.05 13.45 21.52
CA VAL A 142 -25.20 14.34 21.70
C VAL A 142 -26.27 13.98 20.70
N ASP A 143 -27.46 13.66 21.21
CA ASP A 143 -28.68 13.49 20.44
C ASP A 143 -29.50 14.77 20.52
N ILE A 144 -29.80 15.35 19.36
CA ILE A 144 -30.53 16.61 19.22
C ILE A 144 -31.89 16.29 18.61
N THR A 145 -32.96 16.55 19.37
CA THR A 145 -34.33 16.51 18.84
C THR A 145 -34.57 17.75 18.01
N ALA A 146 -34.94 17.58 16.74
CA ALA A 146 -35.22 18.64 15.80
C ALA A 146 -36.62 18.44 15.19
N THR A 147 -37.50 19.41 15.38
CA THR A 147 -38.83 19.42 14.77
C THR A 147 -38.79 20.19 13.45
N ALA A 148 -39.17 19.53 12.36
CA ALA A 148 -39.31 20.16 11.05
C ALA A 148 -40.58 21.00 10.96
N SER A 149 -40.64 21.88 9.95
CA SER A 149 -41.76 22.82 9.75
C SER A 149 -43.12 22.14 9.57
N ASN A 150 -43.12 20.87 9.15
CA ASN A 150 -44.33 20.05 8.98
C ASN A 150 -44.75 19.32 10.28
N GLY A 151 -44.09 19.58 11.41
CA GLY A 151 -44.33 18.94 12.70
C GLY A 151 -43.65 17.58 12.88
N SER A 152 -42.92 17.07 11.88
CA SER A 152 -42.16 15.82 12.03
C SER A 152 -40.94 16.02 12.94
N GLU A 153 -40.76 15.13 13.91
CA GLU A 153 -39.58 15.12 14.77
C GLU A 153 -38.49 14.20 14.20
N TYR A 154 -37.24 14.66 14.31
CA TYR A 154 -36.04 13.95 13.90
C TYR A 154 -35.02 13.96 15.02
N THR A 155 -34.23 12.89 15.14
CA THR A 155 -33.05 12.86 16.00
C THR A 155 -31.80 13.03 15.13
N VAL A 156 -31.02 14.08 15.42
CA VAL A 156 -29.72 14.31 14.80
C VAL A 156 -28.65 14.00 15.82
N ARG A 157 -27.73 13.10 15.50
CA ARG A 157 -26.63 12.71 16.38
C ARG A 157 -25.33 13.42 15.97
N SER A 158 -24.62 13.94 16.96
CA SER A 158 -23.24 14.39 16.81
C SER A 158 -22.36 13.71 17.86
N SER A 159 -21.12 13.43 17.51
CA SER A 159 -20.12 12.94 18.44
C SER A 159 -18.92 13.88 18.46
N GLY A 160 -18.24 13.92 19.59
CA GLY A 160 -16.95 14.59 19.71
C GLY A 160 -16.06 13.98 20.76
N ARG A 161 -14.77 14.34 20.69
CA ARG A 161 -13.72 13.78 21.55
C ARG A 161 -12.83 14.89 22.07
N VAL A 162 -12.40 14.77 23.33
CA VAL A 162 -11.44 15.69 23.97
C VAL A 162 -10.37 14.89 24.68
N ILE A 163 -9.10 15.11 24.33
CA ILE A 163 -7.96 14.51 25.01
C ILE A 163 -7.78 15.21 26.38
N LYS A 164 -7.91 14.46 27.47
CA LYS A 164 -7.63 14.92 28.84
C LYS A 164 -6.19 14.69 29.24
N PHE A 165 -5.59 13.63 28.72
CA PHE A 165 -4.18 13.30 28.89
C PHE A 165 -3.70 12.62 27.61
N ASP A 166 -2.61 13.11 27.03
CA ASP A 166 -2.10 12.63 25.76
C ASP A 166 -1.32 11.31 25.88
N GLY A 167 -0.77 10.99 27.06
CA GLY A 167 -0.06 9.74 27.32
C GLY A 167 0.96 9.42 26.22
N TYR A 168 0.97 8.18 25.73
CA TYR A 168 1.84 7.76 24.61
C TYR A 168 1.66 8.57 23.32
N ARG A 169 0.48 9.19 23.10
CA ARG A 169 0.20 9.99 21.88
C ARG A 169 1.02 11.26 21.81
N LYS A 170 1.57 11.72 22.94
CA LYS A 170 2.55 12.80 22.98
C LYS A 170 3.77 12.53 22.09
N LEU A 171 4.18 11.25 22.04
CA LEU A 171 5.37 10.82 21.30
C LEU A 171 5.04 10.16 19.97
N TYR A 172 3.98 9.34 19.93
CA TYR A 172 3.70 8.50 18.78
C TYR A 172 2.20 8.37 18.49
N ILE A 173 1.82 8.71 17.26
CA ILE A 173 0.49 8.45 16.69
C ILE A 173 0.73 7.65 15.41
N GLU A 174 0.00 6.54 15.24
CA GLU A 174 0.11 5.76 14.01
C GLU A 174 -0.43 6.56 12.82
N THR A 175 0.37 6.63 11.76
CA THR A 175 -0.12 7.08 10.47
C THR A 175 -1.16 6.07 9.99
N LYS A 176 -2.38 6.55 9.71
CA LYS A 176 -3.45 5.73 9.15
C LYS A 176 -3.33 5.66 7.61
N ASP A 177 -3.99 4.69 7.00
CA ASP A 177 -4.09 4.63 5.54
C ASP A 177 -4.88 5.82 4.99
N GLU A 178 -4.62 6.21 3.74
CA GLU A 178 -5.25 7.36 3.08
C GLU A 178 -6.79 7.29 3.01
N ASP A 179 -7.39 6.11 3.19
CA ASP A 179 -8.85 5.90 3.18
C ASP A 179 -9.46 5.78 4.60
N ALA A 180 -8.65 5.86 5.65
CA ALA A 180 -9.15 5.73 7.01
C ALA A 180 -9.88 7.02 7.44
N GLU A 181 -10.97 6.88 8.18
CA GLU A 181 -11.68 8.05 8.72
C GLU A 181 -10.86 8.73 9.83
N ASP A 182 -10.77 10.07 9.75
CA ASP A 182 -10.15 10.91 10.76
C ASP A 182 -11.10 11.08 11.96
N GLU A 183 -10.97 10.18 12.93
CA GLU A 183 -11.73 10.21 14.18
C GLU A 183 -11.33 11.31 15.18
N ASP A 184 -10.25 12.06 14.91
CA ASP A 184 -9.60 12.93 15.90
C ASP A 184 -10.11 14.39 15.91
N SER A 185 -10.96 14.80 14.96
CA SER A 185 -11.14 16.24 14.67
C SER A 185 -12.45 16.89 15.12
N ASN A 186 -13.38 16.16 15.74
CA ASN A 186 -14.65 16.77 16.17
C ASN A 186 -14.63 17.06 17.67
N GLN A 187 -14.24 18.28 18.06
CA GLN A 187 -14.49 18.75 19.41
C GLN A 187 -15.90 19.35 19.48
N LEU A 188 -16.69 18.89 20.45
CA LEU A 188 -17.98 19.51 20.76
C LEU A 188 -17.82 20.65 21.76
N PRO A 189 -18.61 21.73 21.65
CA PRO A 189 -18.68 22.73 22.69
C PRO A 189 -19.28 22.12 23.99
N PRO A 190 -19.07 22.75 25.14
CA PRO A 190 -19.79 22.39 26.36
C PRO A 190 -21.30 22.50 26.13
N LEU A 191 -22.04 21.47 26.50
CA LEU A 191 -23.49 21.35 26.32
C LEU A 191 -24.09 20.67 27.56
N ASN A 192 -25.29 21.09 27.96
CA ASN A 192 -26.09 20.45 28.99
C ASN A 192 -27.37 19.85 28.41
N GLY A 193 -27.96 18.89 29.12
CA GLY A 193 -29.27 18.36 28.78
C GLY A 193 -30.33 19.45 28.85
N GLY A 194 -31.07 19.66 27.76
CA GLY A 194 -32.11 20.67 27.67
C GLY A 194 -31.66 22.02 27.10
N ASP A 195 -30.40 22.17 26.70
CA ASP A 195 -29.93 23.40 26.04
C ASP A 195 -30.68 23.65 24.72
N ASP A 196 -31.19 24.88 24.55
CA ASP A 196 -31.83 25.32 23.30
C ASP A 196 -30.79 25.56 22.20
N LEU A 197 -30.90 24.83 21.09
CA LEU A 197 -30.01 24.98 19.94
C LEU A 197 -30.67 25.77 18.80
N LYS A 198 -29.96 26.79 18.31
CA LYS A 198 -30.38 27.54 17.13
C LYS A 198 -29.87 26.87 15.85
N LYS A 199 -30.80 26.36 15.02
CA LYS A 199 -30.50 25.88 13.67
C LYS A 199 -29.83 26.99 12.84
N LYS A 200 -28.59 26.77 12.41
CA LYS A 200 -27.89 27.66 11.47
C LYS A 200 -28.18 27.29 10.02
N THR A 201 -27.80 26.08 9.62
CA THR A 201 -27.92 25.58 8.24
C THR A 201 -28.27 24.10 8.26
N VAL A 202 -28.92 23.62 7.19
CA VAL A 202 -29.13 22.19 6.93
C VAL A 202 -28.53 21.92 5.57
N ASN A 203 -27.47 21.12 5.53
CA ASN A 203 -26.80 20.73 4.30
C ASN A 203 -27.30 19.33 3.93
N ALA A 204 -27.93 19.21 2.76
CA ALA A 204 -28.36 17.94 2.21
C ALA A 204 -27.27 17.40 1.29
N ASP A 205 -26.39 16.56 1.84
CA ASP A 205 -25.32 15.93 1.07
C ASP A 205 -25.78 14.56 0.56
N GLN A 206 -25.81 14.40 -0.77
CA GLN A 206 -26.00 13.09 -1.38
C GLN A 206 -24.68 12.33 -1.35
N LYS A 207 -24.66 11.17 -0.70
CA LYS A 207 -23.50 10.26 -0.67
C LYS A 207 -23.76 9.05 -1.56
N PHE A 208 -22.67 8.53 -2.13
CA PHE A 208 -22.66 7.28 -2.89
C PHE A 208 -21.76 6.27 -2.19
N THR A 209 -22.16 5.00 -2.19
CA THR A 209 -21.30 3.92 -1.73
C THR A 209 -20.06 3.84 -2.62
N GLN A 210 -18.91 3.62 -1.98
CA GLN A 210 -17.65 3.41 -2.68
C GLN A 210 -17.32 1.91 -2.68
N PRO A 211 -16.68 1.38 -3.73
CA PRO A 211 -16.18 0.02 -3.72
C PRO A 211 -15.06 -0.13 -2.67
N PRO A 212 -14.77 -1.35 -2.19
CA PRO A 212 -13.63 -1.59 -1.31
C PRO A 212 -12.32 -1.06 -1.92
N PRO A 213 -11.48 -0.38 -1.13
CA PRO A 213 -10.22 0.14 -1.62
C PRO A 213 -9.29 -0.98 -2.04
N ARG A 214 -8.50 -0.76 -3.11
CA ARG A 214 -7.42 -1.68 -3.47
C ARG A 214 -6.35 -1.71 -2.40
N TYR A 215 -5.68 -2.85 -2.27
CA TYR A 215 -4.56 -3.03 -1.34
C TYR A 215 -3.42 -2.04 -1.60
N THR A 216 -2.97 -1.40 -0.54
CA THR A 216 -1.62 -0.84 -0.42
C THR A 216 -0.65 -1.95 0.00
N GLU A 217 0.65 -1.68 -0.08
CA GLU A 217 1.66 -2.59 0.46
C GLU A 217 1.47 -2.88 1.95
N ALA A 218 1.14 -1.85 2.75
CA ALA A 218 0.83 -2.02 4.17
C ALA A 218 -0.38 -2.95 4.39
N ASN A 219 -1.50 -2.71 3.71
CA ASN A 219 -2.70 -3.50 3.94
C ASN A 219 -2.62 -4.91 3.35
N LEU A 220 -1.81 -5.13 2.32
CA LEU A 220 -1.51 -6.47 1.83
C LEU A 220 -0.69 -7.26 2.86
N ILE A 221 0.34 -6.66 3.45
CA ILE A 221 1.15 -7.30 4.49
C ILE A 221 0.31 -7.59 5.73
N ARG A 222 -0.54 -6.65 6.15
CA ARG A 222 -1.50 -6.88 7.25
C ARG A 222 -2.42 -8.05 6.94
N PHE A 223 -2.98 -8.10 5.72
CA PHE A 223 -3.84 -9.19 5.31
C PHE A 223 -3.12 -10.55 5.32
N LEU A 224 -1.88 -10.61 4.80
CA LEU A 224 -1.07 -11.83 4.82
C LEU A 224 -0.83 -12.32 6.26
N GLU A 225 -0.44 -11.42 7.18
CA GLU A 225 -0.27 -11.72 8.61
C GLU A 225 -1.57 -12.20 9.26
N GLU A 226 -2.69 -11.52 9.03
CA GLU A 226 -4.01 -11.89 9.57
C GLU A 226 -4.50 -13.25 9.07
N GLN A 227 -4.15 -13.62 7.83
CA GLN A 227 -4.46 -14.93 7.26
C GLN A 227 -3.44 -16.01 7.64
N GLY A 228 -2.39 -15.70 8.39
CA GLY A 228 -1.32 -16.65 8.71
C GLY A 228 -0.45 -17.05 7.51
N ILE A 229 -0.51 -16.28 6.42
CA ILE A 229 0.23 -16.52 5.18
C ILE A 229 1.51 -15.68 5.19
N GLY A 230 2.64 -16.34 4.96
CA GLY A 230 3.95 -15.72 5.03
C GLY A 230 4.47 -15.53 6.46
N ARG A 231 5.72 -15.10 6.55
CA ARG A 231 6.51 -14.98 7.77
C ARG A 231 7.32 -13.67 7.70
N PRO A 232 7.91 -13.21 8.81
CA PRO A 232 8.82 -12.05 8.81
C PRO A 232 9.87 -12.05 7.69
N SER A 233 10.34 -13.23 7.30
CA SER A 233 11.30 -13.43 6.21
C SER A 233 10.72 -13.33 4.79
N THR A 234 9.40 -13.47 4.61
CA THR A 234 8.77 -13.61 3.30
C THR A 234 7.88 -12.45 2.88
N TYR A 235 7.37 -11.60 3.78
CA TYR A 235 6.48 -10.49 3.39
C TYR A 235 7.07 -9.59 2.28
N ALA A 236 8.30 -9.12 2.47
CA ALA A 236 8.98 -8.27 1.49
C ALA A 236 9.29 -9.00 0.17
N SER A 237 9.55 -10.31 0.22
CA SER A 237 9.86 -11.11 -0.97
C SER A 237 8.60 -11.45 -1.75
N ILE A 238 7.47 -11.71 -1.09
CA ILE A 238 6.15 -11.92 -1.69
C ILE A 238 5.75 -10.67 -2.48
N VAL A 239 5.69 -9.52 -1.80
CA VAL A 239 5.29 -8.24 -2.44
C VAL A 239 6.21 -7.90 -3.61
N GLY A 240 7.53 -8.00 -3.41
CA GLY A 240 8.48 -7.74 -4.48
C GLY A 240 8.40 -8.73 -5.65
N THR A 241 8.01 -9.99 -5.40
CA THR A 241 7.89 -11.00 -6.44
C THR A 241 6.67 -10.78 -7.32
N ILE A 242 5.50 -10.49 -6.73
CA ILE A 242 4.28 -10.25 -7.52
C ILE A 242 4.40 -9.00 -8.41
N GLU A 243 5.12 -7.98 -7.94
CA GLU A 243 5.40 -6.76 -8.70
C GLU A 243 6.46 -7.02 -9.80
N ARG A 244 7.59 -7.65 -9.45
CA ARG A 244 8.66 -7.96 -10.41
C ARG A 244 8.22 -8.93 -11.51
N ARG A 245 7.35 -9.90 -11.19
CA ARG A 245 6.76 -10.84 -12.17
C ARG A 245 5.59 -10.22 -12.96
N GLN A 246 5.26 -8.95 -12.69
CA GLN A 246 4.20 -8.20 -13.36
C GLN A 246 2.81 -8.83 -13.21
N TYR A 247 2.54 -9.51 -12.09
CA TYR A 247 1.17 -9.93 -11.74
C TYR A 247 0.34 -8.76 -11.24
N VAL A 248 1.00 -7.77 -10.64
CA VAL A 248 0.40 -6.51 -10.20
C VAL A 248 1.22 -5.33 -10.67
N ASP A 249 0.52 -4.23 -10.94
CA ASP A 249 1.07 -2.91 -11.18
C ASP A 249 0.83 -2.02 -9.97
N ARG A 250 1.80 -1.17 -9.65
CA ARG A 250 1.67 -0.14 -8.62
C ARG A 250 1.16 1.16 -9.24
N VAL A 251 -0.10 1.49 -8.97
CA VAL A 251 -0.71 2.76 -9.39
C VAL A 251 -0.82 3.65 -8.16
N LYS A 252 0.01 4.70 -8.11
CA LYS A 252 0.27 5.50 -6.90
C LYS A 252 0.82 4.59 -5.78
N THR A 253 0.04 4.32 -4.75
CA THR A 253 0.41 3.47 -3.60
C THR A 253 -0.32 2.13 -3.57
N ARG A 254 -1.10 1.82 -4.61
CA ARG A 254 -2.01 0.67 -4.63
C ARG A 254 -1.65 -0.34 -5.70
N PHE A 255 -1.86 -1.61 -5.39
CA PHE A 255 -1.71 -2.69 -6.35
C PHE A 255 -2.97 -2.83 -7.19
N LYS A 256 -2.77 -2.89 -8.50
CA LYS A 256 -3.80 -3.21 -9.49
C LYS A 256 -3.36 -4.51 -10.19
N PRO A 257 -4.20 -5.55 -10.24
CA PRO A 257 -3.85 -6.77 -10.95
C PRO A 257 -3.72 -6.48 -12.45
N THR A 258 -2.71 -7.09 -13.08
CA THR A 258 -2.52 -7.03 -14.55
C THR A 258 -3.34 -8.15 -15.22
N PRO A 259 -3.57 -8.09 -16.54
CA PRO A 259 -4.19 -9.21 -17.26
C PRO A 259 -3.45 -10.53 -17.01
N MET A 260 -2.12 -10.50 -17.01
CA MET A 260 -1.28 -11.65 -16.66
C MET A 260 -1.59 -12.18 -15.25
N GLY A 261 -1.65 -11.30 -14.25
CA GLY A 261 -1.94 -11.70 -12.87
C GLY A 261 -3.33 -12.32 -12.73
N ILE A 262 -4.34 -11.73 -13.37
CA ILE A 262 -5.72 -12.25 -13.38
C ILE A 262 -5.74 -13.64 -14.02
N THR A 263 -5.21 -13.78 -15.23
CA THR A 263 -5.26 -15.05 -15.96
C THR A 263 -4.49 -16.16 -15.26
N VAL A 264 -3.33 -15.86 -14.65
CA VAL A 264 -2.59 -16.84 -13.84
C VAL A 264 -3.38 -17.23 -12.60
N SER A 265 -3.99 -16.25 -11.91
CA SER A 265 -4.82 -16.53 -10.74
C SER A 265 -6.03 -17.41 -11.11
N ASP A 266 -6.77 -17.05 -12.15
CA ASP A 266 -7.95 -17.79 -12.61
C ASP A 266 -7.58 -19.22 -13.03
N PHE A 267 -6.46 -19.38 -13.74
CA PHE A 267 -5.95 -20.69 -14.12
C PHE A 267 -5.63 -21.54 -12.90
N LEU A 268 -4.87 -21.00 -11.93
CA LEU A 268 -4.50 -21.74 -10.73
C LEU A 268 -5.71 -22.05 -9.86
N THR A 269 -6.66 -21.13 -9.70
CA THR A 269 -7.89 -21.37 -8.94
C THR A 269 -8.76 -22.45 -9.60
N THR A 270 -8.78 -22.52 -10.94
CA THR A 270 -9.58 -23.52 -11.67
C THR A 270 -9.00 -24.94 -11.52
N TYR A 271 -7.69 -25.10 -11.67
CA TYR A 271 -7.04 -26.41 -11.72
C TYR A 271 -6.40 -26.87 -10.41
N PHE A 272 -6.10 -25.93 -9.51
CA PHE A 272 -5.41 -26.17 -8.23
C PHE A 272 -6.16 -25.52 -7.06
N ALA A 273 -7.51 -25.59 -7.08
CA ALA A 273 -8.38 -24.93 -6.11
C ALA A 273 -7.95 -25.15 -4.65
N ASN A 274 -7.63 -26.38 -4.27
CA ASN A 274 -7.17 -26.71 -2.91
C ASN A 274 -5.86 -26.00 -2.54
N SER A 275 -4.89 -25.92 -3.47
CA SER A 275 -3.61 -25.26 -3.22
C SER A 275 -3.72 -23.73 -3.24
N MET A 276 -4.75 -23.19 -3.87
CA MET A 276 -5.03 -21.76 -3.94
C MET A 276 -5.90 -21.25 -2.78
N ASP A 277 -6.39 -22.15 -1.93
CA ASP A 277 -7.10 -21.80 -0.72
C ASP A 277 -6.14 -21.16 0.31
N THR A 278 -6.60 -20.09 0.95
CA THR A 278 -5.79 -19.36 1.94
C THR A 278 -5.54 -20.20 3.19
N GLY A 279 -6.52 -21.02 3.60
CA GLY A 279 -6.39 -21.94 4.73
C GLY A 279 -5.36 -23.03 4.48
N PHE A 280 -5.35 -23.61 3.27
CA PHE A 280 -4.31 -24.55 2.87
C PHE A 280 -2.90 -23.94 2.97
N THR A 281 -2.75 -22.70 2.49
CA THR A 281 -1.46 -22.00 2.54
C THR A 281 -1.03 -21.72 3.98
N SER A 282 -1.95 -21.24 4.84
CA SER A 282 -1.64 -21.00 6.25
C SER A 282 -1.29 -22.28 7.01
N ASP A 283 -1.98 -23.38 6.69
CA ASP A 283 -1.72 -24.69 7.29
C ASP A 283 -0.36 -25.23 6.87
N MET A 284 0.03 -25.06 5.61
CA MET A 284 1.37 -25.43 5.13
C MET A 284 2.46 -24.64 5.88
N GLU A 285 2.27 -23.34 6.05
CA GLU A 285 3.20 -22.49 6.81
C GLU A 285 3.29 -22.95 8.28
N ALA A 286 2.17 -23.30 8.91
CA ALA A 286 2.16 -23.83 10.28
C ALA A 286 2.88 -25.18 10.39
N LYS A 287 2.68 -26.09 9.41
CA LYS A 287 3.40 -27.37 9.35
C LYS A 287 4.92 -27.17 9.22
N LEU A 288 5.36 -26.18 8.45
CA LEU A 288 6.79 -25.83 8.33
C LEU A 288 7.37 -25.30 9.65
N ASP A 289 6.60 -24.53 10.42
CA ASP A 289 7.00 -24.11 11.76
C ASP A 289 7.13 -25.32 12.70
N SER A 290 6.16 -26.24 12.69
CA SER A 290 6.23 -27.48 13.49
C SER A 290 7.44 -28.36 13.15
N VAL A 291 7.89 -28.37 11.88
CA VAL A 291 9.17 -29.01 11.51
C VAL A 291 10.36 -28.31 12.13
N ALA A 292 10.39 -26.97 12.11
CA ALA A 292 11.46 -26.20 12.70
C ALA A 292 11.56 -26.39 14.23
N GLU A 293 10.43 -26.66 14.88
CA GLU A 293 10.32 -26.97 16.31
C GLU A 293 10.58 -28.45 16.64
N GLY A 294 10.66 -29.32 15.63
CA GLY A 294 10.87 -30.76 15.80
C GLY A 294 9.61 -31.54 16.18
N GLU A 295 8.43 -30.94 16.04
CA GLU A 295 7.12 -31.54 16.35
C GLU A 295 6.53 -32.32 15.17
N GLN A 296 7.06 -32.13 13.94
CA GLN A 296 6.60 -32.80 12.73
C GLN A 296 7.77 -33.39 11.92
N ASP A 297 7.59 -34.58 11.36
CA ASP A 297 8.54 -35.17 10.40
C ASP A 297 8.40 -34.51 9.02
N TRP A 298 9.51 -33.95 8.54
CA TRP A 298 9.52 -33.21 7.28
C TRP A 298 9.35 -34.11 6.05
N VAL A 299 9.78 -35.38 6.11
CA VAL A 299 9.67 -36.33 4.99
C VAL A 299 8.22 -36.75 4.82
N GLU A 300 7.52 -37.04 5.91
CA GLU A 300 6.09 -37.34 5.92
C GLU A 300 5.28 -36.17 5.38
N MET A 301 5.51 -34.96 5.88
CA MET A 301 4.84 -33.75 5.37
C MET A 301 5.02 -33.56 3.85
N LEU A 302 6.25 -33.74 3.35
CA LEU A 302 6.50 -33.62 1.91
C LEU A 302 5.78 -34.69 1.10
N LYS A 303 5.68 -35.92 1.59
CA LYS A 303 4.92 -36.99 0.92
C LYS A 303 3.43 -36.69 0.87
N GLU A 304 2.86 -36.21 1.98
CA GLU A 304 1.45 -35.78 2.06
C GLU A 304 1.13 -34.69 1.03
N PHE A 305 2.04 -33.73 0.85
CA PHE A 305 1.87 -32.65 -0.12
C PHE A 305 2.09 -33.12 -1.57
N PHE A 306 3.23 -33.76 -1.83
CA PHE A 306 3.72 -33.95 -3.19
C PHE A 306 2.90 -34.96 -3.98
N GLY A 307 2.43 -36.05 -3.34
CA GLY A 307 1.66 -37.10 -4.03
C GLY A 307 0.40 -36.55 -4.73
N PRO A 308 -0.52 -35.91 -3.98
CA PRO A 308 -1.71 -35.28 -4.57
C PRO A 308 -1.37 -34.14 -5.54
N PHE A 309 -0.34 -33.36 -5.24
CA PHE A 309 0.07 -32.23 -6.08
C PHE A 309 0.59 -32.69 -7.46
N ASP A 310 1.44 -33.71 -7.50
CA ASP A 310 2.00 -34.27 -8.75
C ASP A 310 0.91 -34.87 -9.64
N GLN A 311 -0.07 -35.55 -9.04
CA GLN A 311 -1.25 -36.01 -9.77
C GLN A 311 -2.03 -34.83 -10.37
N ALA A 312 -2.29 -33.78 -9.59
CA ALA A 312 -3.00 -32.59 -10.07
C ALA A 312 -2.25 -31.91 -11.22
N VAL A 313 -0.91 -31.83 -11.16
CA VAL A 313 -0.07 -31.30 -12.23
C VAL A 313 -0.19 -32.16 -13.49
N SER A 314 -0.08 -33.48 -13.37
CA SER A 314 -0.19 -34.41 -14.50
C SER A 314 -1.55 -34.35 -15.19
N GLU A 315 -2.63 -34.31 -14.40
CA GLU A 315 -3.99 -34.17 -14.93
C GLU A 315 -4.20 -32.83 -15.63
N THR A 316 -3.76 -31.74 -15.00
CA THR A 316 -3.87 -30.39 -15.56
C THR A 316 -3.07 -30.27 -16.85
N ALA A 317 -1.87 -30.83 -16.92
CA ALA A 317 -1.06 -30.83 -18.13
C ALA A 317 -1.73 -31.54 -19.32
N SER A 318 -2.57 -32.54 -19.05
CA SER A 318 -3.33 -33.27 -20.09
C SER A 318 -4.64 -32.58 -20.50
N LYS A 319 -5.30 -31.87 -19.57
CA LYS A 319 -6.66 -31.33 -19.76
C LYS A 319 -6.69 -29.83 -20.05
N ALA A 320 -5.70 -29.07 -19.57
CA ALA A 320 -5.73 -27.62 -19.63
C ALA A 320 -5.31 -27.10 -21.02
N GLU A 321 -6.12 -26.21 -21.57
CA GLU A 321 -5.77 -25.51 -22.80
C GLU A 321 -4.66 -24.49 -22.53
N ARG A 322 -3.76 -24.33 -23.51
CA ARG A 322 -2.74 -23.29 -23.41
C ARG A 322 -3.38 -21.91 -23.52
N VAL A 323 -3.16 -21.10 -22.50
CA VAL A 323 -3.56 -19.70 -22.51
C VAL A 323 -2.89 -18.96 -23.68
N ASP A 324 -3.70 -18.24 -24.46
CA ASP A 324 -3.20 -17.38 -25.53
C ASP A 324 -2.33 -16.26 -24.95
N ARG A 325 -1.07 -16.17 -25.39
CA ARG A 325 -0.15 -15.12 -24.94
C ARG A 325 -0.64 -13.71 -25.23
N LYS A 326 -1.51 -13.54 -26.25
CA LYS A 326 -2.07 -12.22 -26.57
C LYS A 326 -3.05 -11.73 -25.51
N SER A 327 -3.78 -12.62 -24.82
CA SER A 327 -4.71 -12.21 -23.76
C SER A 327 -3.98 -11.71 -22.50
N LEU A 328 -2.72 -12.10 -22.32
CA LEU A 328 -1.87 -11.70 -21.21
C LEU A 328 -1.28 -10.30 -21.37
N LEU A 329 -1.36 -9.72 -22.59
CA LEU A 329 -0.80 -8.42 -22.88
C LEU A 329 -1.63 -7.31 -22.25
N GLN A 330 -0.96 -6.44 -21.50
CA GLN A 330 -1.58 -5.22 -21.00
C GLN A 330 -1.63 -4.18 -22.13
N ILE A 331 -2.83 -3.99 -22.67
CA ILE A 331 -3.11 -3.05 -23.75
C ILE A 331 -3.11 -1.62 -23.18
N SER A 332 -2.46 -0.70 -23.89
CA SER A 332 -2.53 0.74 -23.61
C SER A 332 -3.64 1.40 -24.44
N ASP A 333 -4.00 2.63 -24.06
CA ASP A 333 -4.96 3.44 -24.81
C ASP A 333 -4.38 3.96 -26.15
N GLU A 334 -3.07 3.84 -26.33
CA GLU A 334 -2.35 4.35 -27.49
C GLU A 334 -2.23 3.28 -28.58
N LYS A 335 -2.27 3.72 -29.84
CA LYS A 335 -2.12 2.86 -31.02
C LYS A 335 -0.89 3.28 -31.81
N CYS A 336 -0.28 2.33 -32.51
CA CYS A 336 0.70 2.66 -33.53
C CYS A 336 0.00 3.21 -34.79
N ASP A 337 0.73 3.93 -35.63
CA ASP A 337 0.22 4.40 -36.93
C ASP A 337 -0.16 3.24 -37.88
N GLY A 338 0.35 2.03 -37.61
CA GLY A 338 -0.07 0.79 -38.26
C GLY A 338 -1.46 0.27 -37.84
N GLY A 339 -2.12 0.93 -36.88
CA GLY A 339 -3.50 0.66 -36.43
C GLY A 339 -3.64 -0.26 -35.21
N ASP A 340 -2.57 -0.94 -34.79
CA ASP A 340 -2.61 -1.85 -33.64
C ASP A 340 -2.46 -1.12 -32.30
N PRO A 341 -3.03 -1.69 -31.23
CA PRO A 341 -2.73 -1.24 -29.88
C PRO A 341 -1.25 -1.39 -29.55
N LEU A 342 -0.70 -0.39 -28.89
CA LEU A 342 0.54 -0.53 -28.14
C LEU A 342 0.26 -1.28 -26.83
N VAL A 343 1.17 -2.16 -26.45
CA VAL A 343 1.10 -2.98 -25.23
C VAL A 343 2.27 -2.64 -24.31
N PHE A 344 2.03 -2.65 -23.00
CA PHE A 344 3.07 -2.47 -22.00
C PHE A 344 3.98 -3.69 -21.94
N ARG A 345 5.28 -3.46 -21.98
CA ARG A 345 6.33 -4.46 -21.78
C ARG A 345 7.38 -3.92 -20.82
N THR A 346 8.11 -4.81 -20.16
CA THR A 346 9.21 -4.44 -19.27
C THR A 346 10.54 -4.88 -19.87
N GLY A 347 11.50 -3.97 -19.88
CA GLY A 347 12.88 -4.22 -20.31
C GLY A 347 13.89 -3.77 -19.27
N ARG A 348 15.17 -3.75 -19.65
CA ARG A 348 16.28 -3.34 -18.78
C ARG A 348 16.10 -1.94 -18.16
N TYR A 349 15.48 -1.03 -18.91
CA TYR A 349 15.31 0.37 -18.53
C TYR A 349 13.92 0.67 -17.94
N GLY A 350 13.17 -0.36 -17.55
CA GLY A 350 11.82 -0.23 -17.01
C GLY A 350 10.74 -0.53 -18.05
N LYS A 351 9.52 -0.06 -17.76
CA LYS A 351 8.36 -0.28 -18.62
C LYS A 351 8.37 0.63 -19.86
N PHE A 352 7.90 0.08 -20.96
CA PHE A 352 7.81 0.76 -22.25
C PHE A 352 6.62 0.23 -23.04
N LEU A 353 6.15 1.02 -24.00
CA LEU A 353 5.13 0.64 -24.96
C LEU A 353 5.76 0.00 -26.18
N SER A 354 5.16 -1.07 -26.68
CA SER A 354 5.58 -1.72 -27.93
C SER A 354 4.38 -2.14 -28.76
N CYS A 355 4.54 -2.27 -30.07
CA CYS A 355 3.43 -2.72 -30.91
C CYS A 355 3.00 -4.15 -30.55
N GLY A 356 1.68 -4.39 -30.46
CA GLY A 356 1.11 -5.72 -30.23
C GLY A 356 1.53 -6.76 -31.29
N ARG A 357 1.85 -6.32 -32.53
CA ARG A 357 2.35 -7.16 -33.64
C ARG A 357 3.86 -7.45 -33.62
N PHE A 358 4.60 -7.11 -32.55
CA PHE A 358 6.01 -7.48 -32.46
C PHE A 358 6.20 -9.01 -32.62
N PRO A 359 7.15 -9.51 -33.44
CA PRO A 359 8.31 -8.80 -34.01
C PRO A 359 8.12 -8.16 -35.39
N GLU A 360 6.94 -8.26 -36.00
CA GLU A 360 6.64 -7.71 -37.34
C GLU A 360 6.68 -6.18 -37.34
N CYS A 361 6.15 -5.58 -36.27
CA CYS A 361 6.25 -4.14 -36.01
C CYS A 361 7.14 -3.91 -34.79
N ARG A 362 8.31 -3.29 -34.99
CA ARG A 362 9.33 -3.07 -33.95
C ARG A 362 9.25 -1.71 -33.27
N VAL A 363 8.09 -1.06 -33.33
CA VAL A 363 7.84 0.17 -32.59
C VAL A 363 7.97 -0.11 -31.10
N SER A 364 8.85 0.65 -30.45
CA SER A 364 9.03 0.65 -29.01
C SER A 364 9.31 2.07 -28.54
N ILE A 365 8.61 2.53 -27.50
CA ILE A 365 8.75 3.86 -26.94
C ILE A 365 8.53 3.84 -25.43
N SER A 366 9.14 4.78 -24.69
CA SER A 366 8.84 4.97 -23.28
C SER A 366 7.36 5.30 -23.04
N GLU A 367 6.89 5.02 -21.84
CA GLU A 367 5.54 5.42 -21.44
C GLU A 367 5.34 6.94 -21.55
N ARG A 368 4.10 7.34 -21.80
CA ARG A 368 3.73 8.75 -21.88
C ARG A 368 4.03 9.45 -20.55
N PRO A 369 4.75 10.58 -20.55
CA PRO A 369 5.00 11.34 -19.32
C PRO A 369 3.68 11.75 -18.66
N GLY A 370 3.59 11.58 -17.35
CA GLY A 370 2.41 11.97 -16.59
C GLY A 370 2.12 13.47 -16.65
N GLU A 371 0.91 13.88 -16.26
CA GLU A 371 0.45 15.29 -16.37
C GLU A 371 1.39 16.31 -15.72
N ARG A 372 2.07 15.90 -14.63
CA ARG A 372 3.03 16.72 -13.87
C ARG A 372 4.43 16.84 -14.51
N ALA A 373 4.69 16.19 -15.63
CA ALA A 373 5.97 16.31 -16.33
C ALA A 373 6.17 17.71 -16.92
N SER A 374 7.40 18.23 -16.83
CA SER A 374 7.81 19.54 -17.35
C SER A 374 7.84 19.56 -18.89
N GLY A 375 7.87 20.78 -19.46
CA GLY A 375 7.81 21.00 -20.93
C GLY A 375 8.88 20.21 -21.70
N GLU A 376 10.14 20.25 -21.25
CA GLU A 376 11.25 19.55 -21.90
C GLU A 376 11.06 18.03 -21.95
N VAL A 377 10.53 17.42 -20.90
CA VAL A 377 10.27 15.97 -20.86
C VAL A 377 9.13 15.59 -21.82
N LYS A 378 8.09 16.42 -21.90
CA LYS A 378 6.97 16.20 -22.82
C LYS A 378 7.41 16.39 -24.28
N GLU A 379 8.16 17.45 -24.58
CA GLU A 379 8.69 17.72 -25.91
C GLU A 379 9.63 16.60 -26.39
N ASN A 380 10.56 16.16 -25.54
CA ASN A 380 11.46 15.06 -25.86
C ASN A 380 10.69 13.75 -26.14
N TRP A 381 9.63 13.48 -25.36
CA TRP A 381 8.78 12.33 -25.61
C TRP A 381 7.98 12.46 -26.92
N GLU A 382 7.45 13.63 -27.25
CA GLU A 382 6.74 13.86 -28.52
C GLU A 382 7.65 13.68 -29.75
N ILE A 383 8.91 14.10 -29.64
CA ILE A 383 9.92 13.87 -30.69
C ILE A 383 10.18 12.37 -30.84
N ALA A 384 10.42 11.67 -29.73
CA ALA A 384 10.61 10.22 -29.73
C ALA A 384 9.39 9.48 -30.30
N TRP A 385 8.17 9.97 -29.99
CA TRP A 385 6.91 9.43 -30.48
C TRP A 385 6.82 9.54 -32.00
N LYS A 386 7.04 10.73 -32.56
CA LYS A 386 7.03 10.93 -34.01
C LYS A 386 8.05 10.04 -34.71
N ALA A 387 9.28 9.97 -34.19
CA ALA A 387 10.33 9.13 -34.76
C ALA A 387 9.98 7.62 -34.70
N ALA A 388 9.33 7.17 -33.62
CA ALA A 388 8.87 5.79 -33.49
C ALA A 388 7.72 5.47 -34.46
N MET A 389 6.78 6.41 -34.65
CA MET A 389 5.65 6.24 -35.56
C MET A 389 6.05 6.34 -37.04
N GLU A 390 7.04 7.17 -37.39
CA GLU A 390 7.59 7.20 -38.74
C GLU A 390 8.17 5.84 -39.16
N LYS A 391 8.89 5.18 -38.24
CA LYS A 391 9.37 3.80 -38.45
C LYS A 391 8.23 2.79 -38.63
N CYS A 392 7.10 3.02 -37.95
CA CYS A 392 5.89 2.22 -38.12
C CYS A 392 5.28 2.41 -39.51
N ALA A 393 5.14 3.67 -39.93
CA ALA A 393 4.53 4.04 -41.19
C ALA A 393 5.30 3.50 -42.40
N ILE A 394 6.63 3.42 -42.32
CA ILE A 394 7.46 2.77 -43.35
C ILE A 394 7.13 1.28 -43.49
N LEU A 395 6.85 0.59 -42.39
CA LEU A 395 6.51 -0.84 -42.38
C LEU A 395 5.04 -1.11 -42.74
N HIS A 396 4.16 -0.13 -42.54
CA HIS A 396 2.70 -0.25 -42.75
C HIS A 396 2.12 0.98 -43.48
N PRO A 397 2.49 1.20 -44.76
CA PRO A 397 2.15 2.43 -45.47
C PRO A 397 0.64 2.62 -45.71
N GLU A 398 -0.10 1.53 -45.95
CA GLU A 398 -1.56 1.58 -46.15
C GLU A 398 -2.31 1.97 -44.86
N ALA A 399 -1.88 1.44 -43.72
CA ALA A 399 -2.47 1.74 -42.42
C ALA A 399 -2.15 3.19 -41.98
N ALA A 400 -0.92 3.64 -42.24
CA ALA A 400 -0.52 5.02 -41.96
C ALA A 400 -1.31 6.04 -42.80
N ALA A 401 -1.57 5.74 -44.08
CA ALA A 401 -2.41 6.57 -44.95
C ALA A 401 -3.86 6.64 -44.44
N ALA A 402 -4.42 5.52 -43.98
CA ALA A 402 -5.76 5.47 -43.38
C ALA A 402 -5.83 6.27 -42.06
N ALA A 403 -4.83 6.14 -41.19
CA ALA A 403 -4.75 6.88 -39.94
C ALA A 403 -4.61 8.40 -40.17
N ALA A 404 -3.81 8.81 -41.15
CA ALA A 404 -3.68 10.21 -41.56
C ALA A 404 -5.00 10.79 -42.08
N ALA A 405 -5.71 10.04 -42.94
CA ALA A 405 -7.03 10.44 -43.45
C ALA A 405 -8.08 10.57 -42.33
N GLU A 406 -8.08 9.66 -41.34
CA GLU A 406 -8.98 9.74 -40.18
C GLU A 406 -8.66 10.95 -39.28
N ALA A 407 -7.37 11.22 -39.04
CA ALA A 407 -6.92 12.39 -38.29
C ALA A 407 -7.33 13.71 -38.98
N GLU A 408 -7.20 13.77 -40.31
CA GLU A 408 -7.62 14.92 -41.12
C GLU A 408 -9.15 15.09 -41.13
N ALA A 409 -9.90 13.98 -41.18
CA ALA A 409 -11.36 13.98 -41.04
C ALA A 409 -11.82 14.48 -39.65
N LYS A 410 -11.15 14.08 -38.56
CA LYS A 410 -11.43 14.60 -37.20
C LYS A 410 -11.10 16.08 -37.08
N ARG A 411 -10.00 16.54 -37.69
CA ARG A 411 -9.57 17.95 -37.68
C ARG A 411 -10.49 18.84 -38.50
N SER A 412 -11.02 18.35 -39.62
CA SER A 412 -12.01 19.04 -40.44
C SER A 412 -13.42 19.04 -39.81
N ALA A 413 -13.81 17.98 -39.11
CA ALA A 413 -15.05 17.93 -38.32
C ALA A 413 -15.05 18.94 -37.15
N ARG A 414 -13.91 19.10 -36.46
CA ARG A 414 -13.75 20.08 -35.37
C ARG A 414 -13.75 21.55 -35.85
N ARG A 415 -13.61 21.78 -37.16
CA ARG A 415 -13.61 23.11 -37.80
C ARG A 415 -14.96 23.54 -38.39
N LYS A 416 -16.02 22.71 -38.35
CA LYS A 416 -17.36 23.15 -38.81
C LYS A 416 -18.01 24.10 -37.78
N PRO A 417 -18.42 25.33 -38.17
CA PRO A 417 -19.07 26.25 -37.24
C PRO A 417 -20.50 25.79 -36.96
N THR A 418 -20.88 25.75 -35.68
CA THR A 418 -22.27 25.63 -35.24
C THR A 418 -23.08 26.80 -35.80
N LYS A 419 -23.96 26.54 -36.78
CA LYS A 419 -24.88 27.55 -37.34
C LYS A 419 -25.81 28.06 -36.23
N LYS A 420 -25.58 29.29 -35.76
CA LYS A 420 -26.55 30.10 -35.01
C LYS A 420 -27.85 30.24 -35.83
N LYS A 421 -28.98 29.75 -35.30
CA LYS A 421 -30.32 30.15 -35.75
C LYS A 421 -30.57 31.60 -35.32
N ALA A 422 -30.70 32.51 -36.27
CA ALA A 422 -31.30 33.84 -36.05
C ALA A 422 -32.45 33.99 -37.04
N ALA A 423 -33.69 33.94 -36.53
CA ALA A 423 -34.90 34.24 -37.30
C ALA A 423 -35.47 35.60 -36.85
N LYS A 424 -35.29 36.57 -37.77
CA LYS A 424 -35.97 37.86 -37.98
C LYS A 424 -37.16 38.23 -37.07
N LYS A 425 -37.02 39.37 -36.39
CA LYS A 425 -38.11 40.31 -36.08
C LYS A 425 -38.50 41.07 -37.35
N SER A 426 -39.77 41.01 -37.76
CA SER A 426 -40.40 41.97 -38.67
C SER A 426 -41.31 42.92 -37.88
N LYS A 427 -41.14 44.22 -38.14
CA LYS A 427 -41.92 45.35 -37.64
C LYS A 427 -43.33 45.42 -38.28
N ALA A 428 -44.32 45.85 -37.50
CA ALA A 428 -45.42 46.77 -37.86
C ALA A 428 -45.90 47.41 -36.53
N LYS A 429 -45.67 48.70 -36.23
CA LYS A 429 -46.57 49.86 -36.48
C LYS A 429 -48.04 49.45 -36.37
N THR A 430 -48.81 49.88 -35.36
CA THR A 430 -49.09 51.26 -34.92
C THR A 430 -49.45 51.26 -33.44
#